data_AF-A0A4Q4KM30-F1
#
_entry.id   AF-A0A4Q4KM30-F1
#
_cell.length_a   1.000
_cell.length_b   1.000
_cell.length_c   1.000
_cell.angle_alpha   90.00
_cell.angle_beta   90.00
_cell.angle_gamma   90.00
#
_symmetry.space_group_name_H-M   'P 1'
#
loop_
_entity.id
_entity.type
_entity.pdbx_description
1 polymer ?
#
loop_
_entity_poly.entity_id
_entity_poly.type
_entity_poly.pdbx_seq_one_letter_code
_entity_poly.pdbx_strand_id
1 'polypeptide(L)'
;MLFKLGFAAIFAITYTLVLEGGDTTAYWAGAVKLNHLFWDNPQSYFMEMIQVPSHDTVRNYFNERTGYPPSWIYKEPESFFVSKIISLFTFVTFNSYLAMTLISAAIVGITSWKLYELVKDFTFCKHWLLAGATLFIPTVAFWCSGISKDTFVLAAFQTIVYIAFSLLQKKKKFNFKYFLLLFISIFFLFKMRDFMLVAIGVPLAAVLLVRMLKNMQNNPLVIWTFRIVFTALSIGLTLVYLQSMSDQIAESAYLEELAVVQQDFAQNALYTGPKYDLGITDYTPIGILSAVPISVLTAFYRPFLWEASSAFLLLSAFEGIFLMALTYGFIFRSGGIKKHFKFIRTQEFLIFAILFSLILGFFAGFTSGLFNVLIRFKAPFMSFIILFFAARRPREIEDIKQQGQVP
;
A
#
# COMPACT_ATOMS: atom_id res chain seq x y z
N MET A 1 6.35 16.61 9.86
CA MET A 1 7.73 16.28 9.45
C MET A 1 8.53 15.69 10.62
N LEU A 2 8.67 16.39 11.76
CA LEU A 2 9.44 15.91 12.92
C LEU A 2 9.07 14.49 13.38
N PHE A 3 7.78 14.16 13.43
CA PHE A 3 7.31 12.80 13.75
C PHE A 3 7.92 11.73 12.85
N LYS A 4 7.87 11.92 11.52
CA LYS A 4 8.42 10.97 10.54
C LYS A 4 9.95 10.88 10.64
N LEU A 5 10.64 12.01 10.82
CA LEU A 5 12.10 12.02 10.96
C LEU A 5 12.57 11.36 12.28
N GLY A 6 11.82 11.54 13.37
CA GLY A 6 12.09 10.87 14.64
C GLY A 6 11.97 9.35 14.51
N PHE A 7 10.90 8.86 13.87
CA PHE A 7 10.75 7.44 13.57
C PHE A 7 11.82 6.92 12.60
N ALA A 8 12.29 7.74 11.66
CA ALA A 8 13.40 7.38 10.77
C ALA A 8 14.71 7.17 11.55
N ALA A 9 14.99 8.03 12.54
CA ALA A 9 16.16 7.86 13.40
C ALA A 9 16.05 6.58 14.24
N ILE A 10 14.87 6.31 14.84
CA ILE A 10 14.60 5.07 15.58
C ILE A 10 14.77 3.86 14.66
N PHE A 11 14.27 3.93 13.43
CA PHE A 11 14.42 2.89 12.42
C PHE A 11 15.89 2.63 12.12
N ALA A 12 16.66 3.68 11.83
CA ALA A 12 18.09 3.54 11.53
C ALA A 12 18.85 2.89 12.69
N ILE A 13 18.63 3.38 13.92
CA ILE A 13 19.23 2.83 15.15
C ILE A 13 18.85 1.35 15.35
N THR A 14 17.57 1.01 15.14
CA THR A 14 17.09 -0.37 15.31
C THR A 14 17.81 -1.32 14.35
N TYR A 15 17.94 -0.93 13.08
CA TYR A 15 18.56 -1.78 12.06
C TYR A 15 20.09 -1.85 12.16
N THR A 16 20.75 -0.81 12.64
CA THR A 16 22.22 -0.80 12.74
C THR A 16 22.74 -1.31 14.07
N LEU A 17 22.06 -1.03 15.19
CA LEU A 17 22.56 -1.33 16.55
C LEU A 17 21.81 -2.47 17.26
N VAL A 18 20.55 -2.74 16.91
CA VAL A 18 19.75 -3.76 17.61
C VAL A 18 19.67 -5.06 16.80
N LEU A 19 19.38 -4.94 15.51
CA LEU A 19 19.24 -6.09 14.61
C LEU A 19 20.54 -6.45 13.88
N GLU A 20 21.52 -5.52 13.85
CA GLU A 20 22.82 -5.67 13.18
C GLU A 20 22.73 -6.17 11.72
N GLY A 21 21.63 -5.89 11.03
CA GLY A 21 21.36 -6.46 9.72
C GLY A 21 19.92 -6.32 9.24
N GLY A 22 19.67 -6.80 8.02
CA GLY A 22 18.36 -6.83 7.37
C GLY A 22 18.39 -6.22 5.97
N ASP A 23 17.25 -6.29 5.28
CA ASP A 23 17.15 -5.83 3.88
C ASP A 23 17.51 -4.34 3.72
N THR A 24 17.26 -3.53 4.76
CA THR A 24 17.47 -2.07 4.74
C THR A 24 18.94 -1.71 4.66
N THR A 25 19.80 -2.38 5.44
CA THR A 25 21.25 -2.21 5.39
C THR A 25 21.83 -2.85 4.13
N ALA A 26 21.20 -3.91 3.62
CA ALA A 26 21.58 -4.54 2.36
C ALA A 26 21.28 -3.64 1.13
N TYR A 27 20.13 -2.95 1.10
CA TYR A 27 19.83 -1.94 0.07
C TYR A 27 20.87 -0.82 0.07
N TRP A 28 21.22 -0.34 1.27
CA TRP A 28 22.26 0.66 1.45
C TRP A 28 23.62 0.16 0.96
N ALA A 29 24.04 -1.03 1.37
CA ALA A 29 25.30 -1.62 0.93
C ALA A 29 25.36 -1.74 -0.60
N GLY A 30 24.29 -2.22 -1.23
CA GLY A 30 24.18 -2.28 -2.69
C GLY A 30 24.28 -0.90 -3.35
N ALA A 31 23.66 0.12 -2.76
CA ALA A 31 23.74 1.50 -3.23
C ALA A 31 25.17 2.07 -3.13
N VAL A 32 25.90 1.75 -2.06
CA VAL A 32 27.31 2.14 -1.90
C VAL A 32 28.20 1.43 -2.92
N LYS A 33 27.98 0.15 -3.22
CA LYS A 33 28.72 -0.56 -4.29
C LYS A 33 28.44 0.06 -5.66
N LEU A 34 27.22 0.50 -5.92
CA LEU A 34 26.89 1.27 -7.12
C LEU A 34 27.61 2.62 -7.15
N ASN A 35 27.73 3.32 -6.02
CA ASN A 35 28.53 4.55 -5.93
C ASN A 35 30.00 4.29 -6.27
N HIS A 36 30.59 3.22 -5.72
CA HIS A 36 31.96 2.83 -6.06
C HIS A 36 32.11 2.48 -7.54
N LEU A 37 31.15 1.76 -8.11
CA LEU A 37 31.12 1.45 -9.54
C LEU A 37 31.08 2.72 -10.40
N PHE A 38 30.37 3.77 -9.98
CA PHE A 38 30.38 5.05 -10.69
C PHE A 38 31.76 5.69 -10.72
N TRP A 39 32.46 5.71 -9.57
CA TRP A 39 33.82 6.26 -9.51
C TRP A 39 34.86 5.40 -10.23
N ASP A 40 34.57 4.10 -10.35
CA ASP A 40 35.40 3.13 -11.08
C ASP A 40 35.26 3.29 -12.60
N ASN A 41 34.02 3.22 -13.06
CA ASN A 41 33.62 3.30 -14.46
C ASN A 41 32.18 3.83 -14.55
N PRO A 42 32.00 5.13 -14.87
CA PRO A 42 30.67 5.73 -15.00
C PRO A 42 29.78 5.03 -16.02
N GLN A 43 30.34 4.51 -17.13
CA GLN A 43 29.57 3.82 -18.15
C GLN A 43 28.98 2.52 -17.60
N SER A 44 29.79 1.74 -16.87
CA SER A 44 29.32 0.51 -16.21
C SER A 44 28.23 0.79 -15.18
N TYR A 45 28.31 1.89 -14.45
CA TYR A 45 27.23 2.32 -13.55
C TYR A 45 25.91 2.55 -14.31
N PHE A 46 25.91 3.34 -15.38
CA PHE A 46 24.67 3.61 -16.13
C PHE A 46 24.11 2.37 -16.82
N MET A 47 24.97 1.47 -17.30
CA MET A 47 24.53 0.17 -17.83
C MET A 47 23.88 -0.69 -16.74
N GLU A 48 24.51 -0.76 -15.57
CA GLU A 48 23.97 -1.52 -14.43
C GLU A 48 22.63 -0.94 -13.95
N MET A 49 22.46 0.38 -13.96
CA MET A 49 21.19 1.03 -13.60
C MET A 49 20.02 0.56 -14.48
N ILE A 50 20.26 0.25 -15.75
CA ILE A 50 19.23 -0.19 -16.71
C ILE A 50 19.09 -1.72 -16.74
N GLN A 51 20.18 -2.46 -16.52
CA GLN A 51 20.22 -3.92 -16.58
C GLN A 51 19.26 -4.58 -15.57
N VAL A 52 18.62 -5.69 -15.97
CA VAL A 52 17.90 -6.55 -15.01
C VAL A 52 18.94 -7.40 -14.29
N PRO A 53 19.06 -7.29 -12.96
CA PRO A 53 20.08 -8.02 -12.22
C PRO A 53 19.67 -9.50 -12.10
N SER A 54 20.63 -10.40 -12.30
CA SER A 54 20.48 -11.84 -12.10
C SER A 54 21.75 -12.42 -11.47
N HIS A 55 21.71 -13.69 -11.03
CA HIS A 55 22.89 -14.34 -10.46
C HIS A 55 24.11 -14.28 -11.40
N ASP A 56 23.87 -14.37 -12.71
CA ASP A 56 24.94 -14.42 -13.72
C ASP A 56 25.48 -13.04 -14.07
N THR A 57 24.70 -11.98 -13.85
CA THR A 57 25.07 -10.63 -14.31
C THR A 57 25.89 -9.84 -13.29
N VAL A 58 25.99 -10.29 -12.03
CA VAL A 58 26.73 -9.60 -10.97
C VAL A 58 28.16 -9.26 -11.40
N ARG A 59 28.84 -10.22 -12.04
CA ARG A 59 30.25 -10.10 -12.42
C ARG A 59 30.47 -9.35 -13.72
N ASN A 60 29.41 -8.90 -14.41
CA ASN A 60 29.54 -8.14 -15.65
C ASN A 60 30.24 -6.80 -15.41
N TYR A 61 29.91 -6.15 -14.30
CA TYR A 61 30.41 -4.81 -13.99
C TYR A 61 31.05 -4.69 -12.60
N PHE A 62 30.65 -5.51 -11.62
CA PHE A 62 31.26 -5.49 -10.29
C PHE A 62 32.53 -6.34 -10.25
N ASN A 63 33.55 -5.84 -9.54
CA ASN A 63 34.87 -6.45 -9.40
C ASN A 63 35.35 -6.33 -7.94
N GLU A 64 36.54 -6.83 -7.63
CA GLU A 64 37.10 -6.79 -6.27
C GLU A 64 37.31 -5.36 -5.74
N ARG A 65 37.58 -4.40 -6.63
CA ARG A 65 37.81 -2.98 -6.29
C ARG A 65 36.51 -2.25 -5.95
N THR A 66 35.44 -2.47 -6.74
CA THR A 66 34.12 -1.89 -6.47
C THR A 66 33.43 -2.61 -5.31
N GLY A 67 33.68 -3.91 -5.18
CA GLY A 67 33.04 -4.84 -4.27
C GLY A 67 31.67 -5.29 -4.80
N TYR A 68 31.21 -6.43 -4.30
CA TYR A 68 29.96 -7.03 -4.75
C TYR A 68 28.76 -6.57 -3.90
N PRO A 69 27.60 -6.27 -4.53
CA PRO A 69 26.37 -6.04 -3.79
C PRO A 69 25.93 -7.33 -3.08
N PRO A 70 25.15 -7.24 -1.99
CA PRO A 70 24.63 -8.41 -1.29
C PRO A 70 23.86 -9.35 -2.23
N SER A 71 24.29 -10.61 -2.34
CA SER A 71 23.82 -11.53 -3.39
C SER A 71 22.31 -11.79 -3.35
N TRP A 72 21.70 -11.85 -2.16
CA TRP A 72 20.26 -12.11 -2.03
C TRP A 72 19.40 -10.91 -2.44
N ILE A 73 19.92 -9.68 -2.33
CA ILE A 73 19.25 -8.48 -2.85
C ILE A 73 19.47 -8.35 -4.35
N TYR A 74 20.68 -8.64 -4.84
CA TYR A 74 20.98 -8.51 -6.27
C TYR A 74 20.17 -9.48 -7.13
N LYS A 75 20.02 -10.74 -6.69
CA LYS A 75 19.24 -11.75 -7.43
C LYS A 75 17.75 -11.40 -7.57
N GLU A 76 17.24 -10.49 -6.75
CA GLU A 76 15.85 -10.05 -6.73
C GLU A 76 15.74 -8.67 -7.41
N PRO A 77 15.26 -8.60 -8.67
CA PRO A 77 15.23 -7.34 -9.43
C PRO A 77 14.52 -6.19 -8.71
N GLU A 78 13.40 -6.48 -8.06
CA GLU A 78 12.64 -5.49 -7.27
C GLU A 78 13.42 -4.96 -6.07
N SER A 79 14.17 -5.83 -5.40
CA SER A 79 14.95 -5.52 -4.21
C SER A 79 16.17 -4.68 -4.60
N PHE A 80 16.90 -5.08 -5.64
CA PHE A 80 18.03 -4.30 -6.13
C PHE A 80 17.61 -2.98 -6.79
N PHE A 81 16.39 -2.88 -7.32
CA PHE A 81 15.83 -1.61 -7.80
C PHE A 81 15.77 -0.53 -6.70
N VAL A 82 15.54 -0.92 -5.44
CA VAL A 82 15.66 0.00 -4.28
C VAL A 82 17.09 0.51 -4.14
N SER A 83 18.09 -0.38 -4.24
CA SER A 83 19.51 -0.03 -4.20
C SER A 83 19.88 0.96 -5.32
N LYS A 84 19.34 0.77 -6.52
CA LYS A 84 19.52 1.67 -7.67
C LYS A 84 18.92 3.06 -7.44
N ILE A 85 17.72 3.15 -6.87
CA ILE A 85 17.12 4.45 -6.55
C ILE A 85 17.94 5.17 -5.49
N ILE A 86 18.34 4.43 -4.46
CA ILE A 86 19.08 4.98 -3.31
C ILE A 86 20.50 5.37 -3.71
N SER A 87 21.13 4.69 -4.68
CA SER A 87 22.46 5.05 -5.18
C SER A 87 22.51 6.48 -5.72
N LEU A 88 21.41 7.02 -6.25
CA LEU A 88 21.33 8.42 -6.66
C LEU A 88 21.54 9.40 -5.50
N PHE A 89 21.14 9.03 -4.29
CA PHE A 89 21.32 9.86 -3.09
C PHE A 89 22.67 9.65 -2.41
N THR A 90 23.41 8.58 -2.74
CA THR A 90 24.72 8.30 -2.13
C THR A 90 25.75 9.41 -2.38
N PHE A 91 25.68 10.05 -3.55
CA PHE A 91 26.58 11.16 -3.92
C PHE A 91 26.43 12.39 -3.02
N VAL A 92 25.20 12.71 -2.61
CA VAL A 92 24.90 13.86 -1.75
C VAL A 92 25.07 13.52 -0.28
N THR A 93 24.81 12.26 0.08
CA THR A 93 24.86 11.79 1.47
C THR A 93 26.22 11.25 1.88
N PHE A 94 27.20 11.23 0.98
CA PHE A 94 28.53 10.65 1.19
C PHE A 94 28.45 9.23 1.76
N ASN A 95 27.61 8.40 1.15
CA ASN A 95 27.35 7.02 1.57
C ASN A 95 26.77 6.85 2.99
N SER A 96 26.28 7.91 3.65
CA SER A 96 25.71 7.83 4.99
C SER A 96 24.32 7.17 5.02
N TYR A 97 24.22 6.02 5.72
CA TYR A 97 22.95 5.30 5.92
C TYR A 97 21.88 6.15 6.59
N LEU A 98 22.25 6.90 7.64
CA LEU A 98 21.33 7.75 8.39
C LEU A 98 20.79 8.88 7.49
N ALA A 99 21.67 9.54 6.73
CA ALA A 99 21.26 10.64 5.86
C ALA A 99 20.29 10.16 4.76
N MET A 100 20.56 9.00 4.14
CA MET A 100 19.64 8.39 3.17
C MET A 100 18.30 8.01 3.80
N THR A 101 18.30 7.44 5.00
CA THR A 101 17.09 7.13 5.76
C THR A 101 16.27 8.40 6.04
N LEU A 102 16.90 9.50 6.42
CA LEU A 102 16.21 10.78 6.64
C LEU A 102 15.62 11.37 5.34
N ILE A 103 16.31 11.24 4.21
CA ILE A 103 15.79 11.65 2.89
C ILE A 103 14.55 10.82 2.53
N SER A 104 14.64 9.50 2.66
CA SER A 104 13.52 8.57 2.46
C SER A 104 12.29 8.95 3.31
N ALA A 105 12.51 9.24 4.60
CA ALA A 105 11.47 9.70 5.51
C ALA A 105 10.87 11.05 5.10
N ALA A 106 11.69 11.97 4.61
CA ALA A 106 11.23 13.28 4.15
C ALA A 106 10.32 13.15 2.92
N ILE A 107 10.68 12.29 1.95
CA ILE A 107 9.87 12.02 0.76
C ILE A 107 8.48 11.51 1.17
N VAL A 108 8.41 10.47 2.00
CA VAL A 108 7.13 9.92 2.50
C VAL A 108 6.38 10.93 3.37
N GLY A 109 7.10 11.75 4.14
CA GLY A 109 6.51 12.83 4.93
C GLY A 109 5.79 13.86 4.06
N ILE A 110 6.37 14.22 2.90
CA ILE A 110 5.76 15.14 1.94
C ILE A 110 4.51 14.51 1.31
N THR A 111 4.56 13.24 0.88
CA THR A 111 3.40 12.57 0.27
C THR A 111 2.26 12.36 1.28
N SER A 112 2.60 12.03 2.53
CA SER A 112 1.62 11.91 3.62
C SER A 112 0.96 13.26 3.92
N TRP A 113 1.73 14.36 3.86
CA TRP A 113 1.19 15.71 3.97
C TRP A 113 0.24 16.06 2.83
N LYS A 114 0.56 15.67 1.60
CA LYS A 114 -0.36 15.86 0.45
C LYS A 114 -1.65 15.05 0.60
N LEU A 115 -1.56 13.84 1.15
CA LEU A 115 -2.76 13.08 1.49
C LEU A 115 -3.60 13.80 2.58
N TYR A 116 -2.97 14.37 3.61
CA TYR A 116 -3.67 15.19 4.60
C TYR A 116 -4.34 16.42 3.97
N GLU A 117 -3.64 17.15 3.11
CA GLU A 117 -4.20 18.30 2.36
C GLU A 117 -5.41 17.93 1.51
N LEU A 118 -5.46 16.70 0.99
CA LEU A 118 -6.63 16.20 0.27
C LEU A 118 -7.82 15.99 1.21
N VAL A 119 -7.59 15.35 2.36
CA VAL A 119 -8.67 14.90 3.25
C VAL A 119 -9.11 15.95 4.27
N LYS A 120 -8.32 17.00 4.53
CA LYS A 120 -8.60 18.00 5.59
C LYS A 120 -9.95 18.72 5.41
N ASP A 121 -10.41 18.84 4.17
CA ASP A 121 -11.67 19.53 3.82
C ASP A 121 -12.88 18.57 3.92
N PHE A 122 -12.65 17.30 4.26
CA PHE A 122 -13.72 16.33 4.40
C PHE A 122 -14.47 16.52 5.72
N THR A 123 -15.74 16.90 5.61
CA THR A 123 -16.63 17.16 6.76
C THR A 123 -17.10 15.90 7.48
N PHE A 124 -16.73 14.71 6.98
CA PHE A 124 -17.19 13.44 7.52
C PHE A 124 -16.37 12.92 8.71
N CYS A 125 -15.22 13.53 9.02
CA CYS A 125 -14.37 13.16 10.14
C CYS A 125 -13.94 14.40 10.93
N LYS A 126 -13.62 14.23 12.20
CA LYS A 126 -12.99 15.29 13.01
C LYS A 126 -11.56 15.54 12.51
N HIS A 127 -11.12 16.80 12.49
CA HIS A 127 -9.79 17.17 11.98
C HIS A 127 -8.62 16.44 12.65
N TRP A 128 -8.68 16.22 13.98
CA TRP A 128 -7.62 15.48 14.68
C TRP A 128 -7.51 14.02 14.21
N LEU A 129 -8.62 13.40 13.84
CA LEU A 129 -8.66 12.02 13.37
C LEU A 129 -8.20 11.92 11.91
N LEU A 130 -8.50 12.92 11.09
CA LEU A 130 -7.94 13.06 9.74
C LEU A 130 -6.42 13.17 9.79
N ALA A 131 -5.90 14.05 10.66
CA ALA A 131 -4.46 14.21 10.87
C ALA A 131 -3.82 12.93 11.44
N GLY A 132 -4.45 12.32 12.44
CA GLY A 132 -4.00 11.06 13.05
C GLY A 132 -3.86 9.94 12.04
N ALA A 133 -4.91 9.70 11.25
CA ALA A 133 -4.96 8.62 10.26
C ALA A 133 -4.00 8.82 9.07
N THR A 134 -3.68 10.06 8.70
CA THR A 134 -2.83 10.33 7.52
C THR A 134 -1.37 10.58 7.87
N LEU A 135 -1.07 11.15 9.03
CA LEU A 135 0.27 11.62 9.39
C LEU A 135 0.89 10.86 10.57
N PHE A 136 0.08 10.43 11.53
CA PHE A 136 0.53 10.02 12.87
C PHE A 136 0.19 8.58 13.22
N ILE A 137 0.21 7.66 12.24
CA ILE A 137 0.15 6.22 12.52
C ILE A 137 1.57 5.73 12.84
N PRO A 138 1.85 5.27 14.07
CA PRO A 138 3.19 4.87 14.50
C PRO A 138 3.82 3.74 13.67
N THR A 139 3.09 2.65 13.38
CA THR A 139 3.65 1.54 12.59
C THR A 139 4.01 1.97 11.17
N VAL A 140 3.15 2.74 10.53
CA VAL A 140 3.39 3.32 9.20
C VAL A 140 4.58 4.27 9.23
N ALA A 141 4.75 5.04 10.31
CA ALA A 141 5.91 5.90 10.47
C ALA A 141 7.20 5.10 10.64
N PHE A 142 7.19 4.01 11.38
CA PHE A 142 8.37 3.15 11.52
C PHE A 142 8.73 2.45 10.21
N TRP A 143 7.83 1.63 9.66
CA TRP A 143 8.12 0.76 8.51
C TRP A 143 8.31 1.48 7.17
N CYS A 144 7.72 2.67 7.02
CA CYS A 144 7.79 3.48 5.79
C CYS A 144 8.60 4.77 5.96
N SER A 145 9.54 4.84 6.90
CA SER A 145 10.47 5.98 7.02
C SER A 145 11.90 5.68 6.57
N GLY A 146 12.32 4.42 6.56
CA GLY A 146 13.69 4.06 6.19
C GLY A 146 13.90 3.69 4.73
N ILE A 147 15.11 3.18 4.46
CA ILE A 147 15.48 2.60 3.16
C ILE A 147 14.77 1.25 3.03
N SER A 148 13.57 1.23 2.43
CA SER A 148 12.77 0.03 2.23
C SER A 148 11.87 0.13 0.99
N LYS A 149 11.48 -1.02 0.42
CA LYS A 149 10.45 -1.07 -0.64
C LYS A 149 9.17 -0.35 -0.19
N ASP A 150 8.77 -0.55 1.07
CA ASP A 150 7.49 -0.06 1.61
C ASP A 150 7.44 1.47 1.68
N THR A 151 8.56 2.14 1.95
CA THR A 151 8.69 3.60 1.90
C THR A 151 8.34 4.14 0.51
N PHE A 152 8.96 3.60 -0.53
CA PHE A 152 8.74 4.06 -1.91
C PHE A 152 7.36 3.71 -2.44
N VAL A 153 6.87 2.51 -2.11
CA VAL A 153 5.50 2.07 -2.44
C VAL A 153 4.47 3.00 -1.79
N LEU A 154 4.64 3.34 -0.50
CA LEU A 154 3.73 4.26 0.19
C LEU A 154 3.75 5.65 -0.44
N ALA A 155 4.93 6.19 -0.75
CA ALA A 155 5.08 7.49 -1.39
C ALA A 155 4.39 7.54 -2.77
N ALA A 156 4.62 6.53 -3.60
CA ALA A 156 4.01 6.41 -4.92
C ALA A 156 2.49 6.28 -4.84
N PHE A 157 1.99 5.39 -3.97
CA PHE A 157 0.57 5.20 -3.74
C PHE A 157 -0.14 6.48 -3.28
N GLN A 158 0.39 7.15 -2.24
CA GLN A 158 -0.19 8.39 -1.72
C GLN A 158 -0.21 9.49 -2.79
N THR A 159 0.83 9.56 -3.63
CA THR A 159 0.91 10.51 -4.75
C THR A 159 -0.17 10.23 -5.80
N ILE A 160 -0.36 8.97 -6.19
CA ILE A 160 -1.42 8.56 -7.13
C ILE A 160 -2.80 8.94 -6.58
N VAL A 161 -3.09 8.60 -5.32
CA VAL A 161 -4.36 8.93 -4.68
C VAL A 161 -4.57 10.45 -4.62
N TYR A 162 -3.55 11.21 -4.21
CA TYR A 162 -3.62 12.67 -4.15
C TYR A 162 -3.95 13.27 -5.53
N ILE A 163 -3.26 12.85 -6.59
CA ILE A 163 -3.48 13.35 -7.94
C ILE A 163 -4.88 12.96 -8.42
N ALA A 164 -5.24 11.68 -8.31
CA ALA A 164 -6.53 11.16 -8.76
C ALA A 164 -7.70 11.93 -8.12
N PHE A 165 -7.72 12.05 -6.79
CA PHE A 165 -8.82 12.74 -6.11
C PHE A 165 -8.77 14.26 -6.22
N SER A 166 -7.58 14.87 -6.38
CA SER A 166 -7.49 16.33 -6.64
C SER A 166 -8.10 16.70 -8.00
N LEU A 167 -7.94 15.83 -9.01
CA LEU A 167 -8.56 15.98 -10.33
C LEU A 167 -10.07 15.70 -10.27
N LEU A 168 -10.48 14.62 -9.59
CA LEU A 168 -11.90 14.28 -9.42
C LEU A 168 -12.66 15.39 -8.69
N GLN A 169 -12.09 15.98 -7.64
CA GLN A 169 -12.72 17.08 -6.91
C GLN A 169 -12.63 18.42 -7.65
N LYS A 170 -12.04 18.47 -8.86
CA LYS A 170 -11.78 19.70 -9.63
C LYS A 170 -11.01 20.78 -8.85
N LYS A 171 -10.29 20.40 -7.78
CA LYS A 171 -9.47 21.31 -6.97
C LYS A 171 -8.23 21.77 -7.74
N LYS A 172 -7.75 20.96 -8.69
CA LYS A 172 -6.58 21.24 -9.51
C LYS A 172 -6.84 20.84 -10.96
N LYS A 173 -6.22 21.56 -11.90
CA LYS A 173 -6.18 21.18 -13.32
C LYS A 173 -5.01 20.23 -13.56
N PHE A 174 -5.17 19.29 -14.48
CA PHE A 174 -4.08 18.42 -14.91
C PHE A 174 -3.00 19.25 -15.60
N ASN A 175 -1.74 19.02 -15.25
CA ASN A 175 -0.59 19.71 -15.83
C ASN A 175 0.57 18.73 -16.00
N PHE A 176 1.62 19.15 -16.72
CA PHE A 176 2.79 18.31 -16.99
C PHE A 176 3.47 17.81 -15.71
N LYS A 177 3.47 18.60 -14.63
CA LYS A 177 3.98 18.18 -13.32
C LYS A 177 3.22 16.97 -12.76
N TYR A 178 1.88 16.98 -12.80
CA TYR A 178 1.07 15.85 -12.35
C TYR A 178 1.21 14.64 -13.26
N PHE A 179 1.35 14.84 -14.57
CA PHE A 179 1.67 13.76 -15.50
C PHE A 179 2.99 13.07 -15.13
N LEU A 180 4.06 13.84 -14.95
CA LEU A 180 5.38 13.30 -14.60
C LEU A 180 5.37 12.58 -13.24
N LEU A 181 4.75 13.17 -12.21
CA LEU A 181 4.62 12.54 -10.89
C LEU A 181 3.81 11.25 -10.94
N LEU A 182 2.72 11.22 -11.72
CA LEU A 182 1.90 10.03 -11.90
C LEU A 182 2.69 8.93 -12.63
N PHE A 183 3.40 9.28 -13.71
CA PHE A 183 4.23 8.35 -14.46
C PHE A 183 5.33 7.72 -13.59
N ILE A 184 6.08 8.54 -12.84
CA ILE A 184 7.11 8.07 -11.90
C ILE A 184 6.50 7.16 -10.82
N SER A 185 5.35 7.55 -10.26
CA SER A 185 4.70 6.75 -9.21
C SER A 185 4.23 5.39 -9.73
N ILE A 186 3.63 5.34 -10.92
CA ILE A 186 3.20 4.09 -11.57
C ILE A 186 4.42 3.22 -11.89
N PHE A 187 5.50 3.81 -12.42
CA PHE A 187 6.74 3.10 -12.70
C PHE A 187 7.37 2.48 -11.44
N PHE A 188 7.37 3.22 -10.32
CA PHE A 188 7.87 2.71 -9.04
C PHE A 188 7.05 1.54 -8.53
N LEU A 189 5.72 1.62 -8.59
CA LEU A 189 4.86 0.51 -8.22
C LEU A 189 5.08 -0.69 -9.15
N PHE A 190 5.13 -0.49 -10.47
CA PHE A 190 5.38 -1.56 -11.43
C PHE A 190 6.70 -2.31 -11.17
N LYS A 191 7.75 -1.60 -10.76
CA LYS A 191 9.08 -2.19 -10.50
C LYS A 191 9.25 -2.80 -9.11
N MET A 192 8.41 -2.45 -8.15
CA MET A 192 8.57 -2.92 -6.76
C MET A 192 7.43 -3.81 -6.27
N ARG A 193 6.18 -3.53 -6.68
CA ARG A 193 4.94 -4.19 -6.26
C ARG A 193 3.85 -3.93 -7.30
N ASP A 194 3.89 -4.66 -8.40
CA ASP A 194 2.94 -4.51 -9.52
C ASP A 194 1.48 -4.76 -9.12
N PHE A 195 1.21 -5.69 -8.20
CA PHE A 195 -0.14 -5.96 -7.68
C PHE A 195 -0.80 -4.73 -7.03
N MET A 196 -0.01 -3.76 -6.54
CA MET A 196 -0.54 -2.49 -6.02
C MET A 196 -1.24 -1.68 -7.11
N LEU A 197 -0.81 -1.79 -8.38
CA LEU A 197 -1.47 -1.10 -9.49
C LEU A 197 -2.88 -1.62 -9.69
N VAL A 198 -3.09 -2.94 -9.61
CA VAL A 198 -4.42 -3.55 -9.66
C VAL A 198 -5.25 -3.11 -8.45
N ALA A 199 -4.66 -3.17 -7.26
CA ALA A 199 -5.32 -2.78 -6.01
C ALA A 199 -5.79 -1.31 -6.01
N ILE A 200 -5.09 -0.41 -6.69
CA ILE A 200 -5.49 1.01 -6.83
C ILE A 200 -6.44 1.20 -8.02
N GLY A 201 -6.14 0.57 -9.15
CA GLY A 201 -6.85 0.77 -10.42
C GLY A 201 -8.30 0.31 -10.36
N VAL A 202 -8.58 -0.86 -9.76
CA VAL A 202 -9.93 -1.40 -9.65
C VAL A 202 -10.85 -0.49 -8.82
N PRO A 203 -10.48 -0.04 -7.60
CA PRO A 203 -11.26 0.95 -6.85
C PRO A 203 -11.42 2.30 -7.55
N LEU A 204 -10.38 2.82 -8.23
CA LEU A 204 -10.50 4.09 -8.98
C LEU A 204 -11.50 3.96 -10.14
N ALA A 205 -11.45 2.86 -10.89
CA ALA A 205 -12.41 2.58 -11.95
C ALA A 205 -13.83 2.49 -11.38
N ALA A 206 -14.02 1.80 -10.26
CA ALA A 206 -15.32 1.73 -9.57
C ALA A 206 -15.84 3.12 -9.18
N VAL A 207 -14.98 4.00 -8.65
CA VAL A 207 -15.36 5.38 -8.33
C VAL A 207 -15.75 6.18 -9.57
N LEU A 208 -14.98 6.07 -10.66
CA LEU A 208 -15.30 6.73 -11.93
C LEU A 208 -16.65 6.28 -12.48
N LEU A 209 -16.93 4.99 -12.44
CA LEU A 209 -18.22 4.43 -12.87
C LEU A 209 -19.37 4.95 -12.02
N VAL A 210 -19.24 4.92 -10.70
CA VAL A 210 -20.26 5.47 -9.79
C VAL A 210 -20.51 6.94 -10.08
N ARG A 211 -19.47 7.71 -10.40
CA ARG A 211 -19.57 9.12 -10.75
C ARG A 211 -20.26 9.35 -12.09
N MET A 212 -19.89 8.59 -13.13
CA MET A 212 -20.55 8.65 -14.44
C MET A 212 -22.05 8.35 -14.30
N LEU A 213 -22.39 7.29 -13.55
CA LEU A 213 -23.78 6.93 -13.26
C LEU A 213 -24.56 8.02 -12.51
N LYS A 214 -23.91 8.75 -11.59
CA LYS A 214 -24.54 9.89 -10.88
C LYS A 214 -24.81 11.07 -11.81
N ASN A 215 -23.91 11.34 -12.76
CA ASN A 215 -24.06 12.47 -13.70
C ASN A 215 -25.14 12.20 -14.78
N MET A 216 -25.46 10.95 -15.09
CA MET A 216 -26.47 10.56 -16.09
C MET A 216 -27.92 10.64 -15.55
N GLN A 217 -28.18 11.64 -14.71
CA GLN A 217 -29.18 11.64 -13.63
C GLN A 217 -30.67 11.62 -14.05
N ASN A 218 -31.01 11.50 -15.34
CA ASN A 218 -32.40 11.70 -15.79
C ASN A 218 -33.15 10.45 -16.25
N ASN A 219 -32.52 9.27 -16.35
CA ASN A 219 -33.26 8.06 -16.73
C ASN A 219 -32.90 6.83 -15.88
N PRO A 220 -33.80 6.36 -14.99
CA PRO A 220 -33.54 5.18 -14.16
C PRO A 220 -33.29 3.92 -15.00
N LEU A 221 -33.92 3.82 -16.17
CA LEU A 221 -33.67 2.75 -17.13
C LEU A 221 -32.23 2.74 -17.65
N VAL A 222 -31.65 3.90 -17.99
CA VAL A 222 -30.27 4.00 -18.48
C VAL A 222 -29.26 3.62 -17.39
N ILE A 223 -29.53 4.00 -16.14
CA ILE A 223 -28.69 3.63 -14.98
C ILE A 223 -28.75 2.11 -14.73
N TRP A 224 -29.93 1.50 -14.81
CA TRP A 224 -30.09 0.05 -14.67
C TRP A 224 -29.47 -0.72 -15.83
N THR A 225 -29.69 -0.28 -17.06
CA THR A 225 -29.06 -0.86 -18.26
C THR A 225 -27.54 -0.75 -18.17
N PHE A 226 -26.99 0.39 -17.77
CA PHE A 226 -25.54 0.53 -17.64
C PHE A 226 -24.97 -0.32 -16.51
N ARG A 227 -25.68 -0.47 -15.37
CA ARG A 227 -25.27 -1.40 -14.30
C ARG A 227 -25.31 -2.85 -14.77
N ILE A 228 -26.40 -3.26 -15.41
CA ILE A 228 -26.57 -4.63 -15.91
C ILE A 228 -25.55 -4.92 -17.01
N VAL A 229 -25.38 -4.02 -17.98
CA VAL A 229 -24.39 -4.16 -19.06
C VAL A 229 -22.98 -4.14 -18.51
N PHE A 230 -22.65 -3.25 -17.57
CA PHE A 230 -21.31 -3.23 -16.98
C PHE A 230 -21.04 -4.48 -16.12
N THR A 231 -22.01 -4.93 -15.33
CA THR A 231 -21.89 -6.17 -14.55
C THR A 231 -21.86 -7.40 -15.46
N ALA A 232 -22.66 -7.44 -16.53
CA ALA A 232 -22.66 -8.52 -17.52
C ALA A 232 -21.42 -8.50 -18.41
N LEU A 233 -20.86 -7.34 -18.71
CA LEU A 233 -19.59 -7.19 -19.41
C LEU A 233 -18.43 -7.55 -18.48
N SER A 234 -18.50 -7.22 -17.20
CA SER A 234 -17.50 -7.63 -16.20
C SER A 234 -17.55 -9.15 -15.99
N ILE A 235 -18.74 -9.73 -15.82
CA ILE A 235 -18.94 -11.18 -15.71
C ILE A 235 -18.59 -11.86 -17.03
N GLY A 236 -18.96 -11.30 -18.18
CA GLY A 236 -18.66 -11.82 -19.51
C GLY A 236 -17.17 -11.77 -19.82
N LEU A 237 -16.48 -10.68 -19.51
CA LEU A 237 -15.02 -10.58 -19.55
C LEU A 237 -14.38 -11.56 -18.56
N THR A 238 -14.94 -11.74 -17.37
CA THR A 238 -14.44 -12.72 -16.40
C THR A 238 -14.65 -14.14 -16.91
N LEU A 239 -15.77 -14.46 -17.55
CA LEU A 239 -16.07 -15.79 -18.11
C LEU A 239 -15.27 -16.09 -19.36
N VAL A 240 -15.09 -15.11 -20.26
CA VAL A 240 -14.21 -15.20 -21.43
C VAL A 240 -12.75 -15.30 -20.97
N TYR A 241 -12.34 -14.54 -19.96
CA TYR A 241 -11.04 -14.67 -19.31
C TYR A 241 -10.87 -16.05 -18.68
N LEU A 242 -11.87 -16.58 -17.99
CA LEU A 242 -11.85 -17.93 -17.39
C LEU A 242 -11.89 -19.06 -18.45
N GLN A 243 -12.56 -18.86 -19.59
CA GLN A 243 -12.54 -19.80 -20.72
C GLN A 243 -11.21 -19.77 -21.47
N SER A 244 -10.64 -18.57 -21.72
CA SER A 244 -9.27 -18.44 -22.24
C SER A 244 -8.23 -18.91 -21.23
N MET A 245 -8.53 -18.84 -19.93
CA MET A 245 -7.73 -19.45 -18.88
C MET A 245 -7.84 -20.96 -18.97
N SER A 246 -8.98 -21.58 -19.33
CA SER A 246 -9.16 -23.05 -19.36
C SER A 246 -8.14 -23.80 -20.22
N ASP A 247 -7.68 -23.19 -21.32
CA ASP A 247 -6.64 -23.73 -22.20
C ASP A 247 -5.21 -23.31 -21.79
N GLN A 248 -5.08 -22.43 -20.78
CA GLN A 248 -3.83 -21.87 -20.23
C GLN A 248 -3.76 -21.98 -18.68
N ILE A 249 -4.48 -22.91 -18.05
CA ILE A 249 -4.57 -23.08 -16.57
C ILE A 249 -3.25 -23.58 -15.96
N ALA A 250 -2.25 -23.91 -16.76
CA ALA A 250 -0.90 -24.15 -16.28
C ALA A 250 -0.11 -22.86 -15.97
N GLU A 251 -0.62 -21.66 -16.29
CA GLU A 251 0.13 -20.40 -16.15
C GLU A 251 -0.76 -19.20 -15.73
N SER A 252 -1.63 -19.33 -14.72
CA SER A 252 -2.08 -18.12 -13.99
C SER A 252 -0.97 -17.67 -13.05
N ALA A 253 0.10 -17.08 -13.62
CA ALA A 253 1.34 -16.72 -12.92
C ALA A 253 1.09 -16.03 -11.56
N TYR A 254 0.06 -15.19 -11.46
CA TYR A 254 -0.24 -14.46 -10.22
C TYR A 254 -0.91 -15.30 -9.12
N LEU A 255 -1.91 -16.14 -9.43
CA LEU A 255 -2.56 -16.94 -8.38
C LEU A 255 -1.64 -18.07 -7.91
N GLU A 256 -0.87 -18.63 -8.83
CA GLU A 256 0.17 -19.61 -8.54
C GLU A 256 1.31 -18.98 -7.73
N GLU A 257 1.77 -17.77 -8.09
CA GLU A 257 2.75 -17.02 -7.29
C GLU A 257 2.24 -16.75 -5.87
N LEU A 258 0.97 -16.36 -5.69
CA LEU A 258 0.40 -16.19 -4.35
C LEU A 258 0.41 -17.48 -3.54
N ALA A 259 0.09 -18.61 -4.16
CA ALA A 259 0.12 -19.92 -3.52
C ALA A 259 1.56 -20.36 -3.19
N VAL A 260 2.50 -20.14 -4.11
CA VAL A 260 3.93 -20.43 -3.94
C VAL A 260 4.52 -19.58 -2.82
N VAL A 261 4.21 -18.29 -2.77
CA VAL A 261 4.67 -17.38 -1.71
C VAL A 261 4.12 -17.83 -0.36
N GLN A 262 2.83 -18.15 -0.27
CA GLN A 262 2.24 -18.64 0.97
C GLN A 262 2.86 -19.98 1.40
N GLN A 263 3.06 -20.90 0.46
CA GLN A 263 3.67 -22.19 0.72
C GLN A 263 5.13 -22.05 1.16
N ASP A 264 5.90 -21.14 0.57
CA ASP A 264 7.26 -20.84 1.00
C ASP A 264 7.27 -20.29 2.43
N PHE A 265 6.40 -19.34 2.78
CA PHE A 265 6.32 -18.83 4.15
C PHE A 265 5.87 -19.90 5.17
N ALA A 266 5.01 -20.84 4.76
CA ALA A 266 4.55 -21.93 5.60
C ALA A 266 5.64 -23.00 5.82
N GLN A 267 6.30 -23.44 4.75
CA GLN A 267 7.18 -24.62 4.75
C GLN A 267 8.66 -24.28 4.99
N ASN A 268 9.09 -23.06 4.69
CA ASN A 268 10.50 -22.70 4.78
C ASN A 268 10.92 -22.40 6.22
N ALA A 269 11.83 -23.24 6.73
CA ALA A 269 12.38 -23.16 8.09
C ALA A 269 13.32 -21.96 8.28
N LEU A 270 13.77 -21.30 7.20
CA LEU A 270 14.62 -20.11 7.26
C LEU A 270 13.86 -18.89 7.80
N TYR A 271 12.52 -18.87 7.70
CA TYR A 271 11.72 -17.79 8.25
C TYR A 271 11.50 -17.98 9.75
N THR A 272 12.36 -17.34 10.55
CA THR A 272 12.22 -17.27 12.00
C THR A 272 11.33 -16.10 12.41
N GLY A 273 10.28 -16.35 13.21
CA GLY A 273 9.43 -15.28 13.74
C GLY A 273 8.01 -15.75 14.05
N PRO A 274 7.18 -14.86 14.61
CA PRO A 274 5.79 -15.17 14.92
C PRO A 274 5.00 -15.31 13.62
N LYS A 275 4.61 -16.55 13.30
CA LYS A 275 3.80 -16.92 12.14
C LYS A 275 2.32 -16.98 12.51
N TYR A 276 1.46 -16.81 11.51
CA TYR A 276 0.05 -17.13 11.63
C TYR A 276 -0.38 -18.07 10.52
N ASP A 277 -1.30 -18.97 10.85
CA ASP A 277 -1.96 -19.83 9.88
C ASP A 277 -3.38 -19.30 9.61
N LEU A 278 -3.78 -19.38 8.35
CA LEU A 278 -5.13 -19.08 7.87
C LEU A 278 -5.99 -20.36 7.78
N GLY A 279 -5.40 -21.54 7.97
CA GLY A 279 -6.08 -22.83 7.87
C GLY A 279 -6.43 -23.22 6.43
N ILE A 280 -5.67 -22.73 5.46
CA ILE A 280 -5.93 -22.94 4.03
C ILE A 280 -5.15 -24.17 3.58
N THR A 281 -5.87 -25.22 3.18
CA THR A 281 -5.30 -26.46 2.66
C THR A 281 -5.48 -26.61 1.16
N ASP A 282 -6.40 -25.84 0.57
CA ASP A 282 -6.76 -25.90 -0.85
C ASP A 282 -6.38 -24.58 -1.55
N TYR A 283 -5.39 -24.66 -2.44
CA TYR A 283 -4.88 -23.54 -3.23
C TYR A 283 -5.54 -23.42 -4.61
N THR A 284 -6.65 -24.13 -4.85
CA THR A 284 -7.46 -23.91 -6.07
C THR A 284 -8.04 -22.48 -6.08
N PRO A 285 -8.40 -21.93 -7.27
CA PRO A 285 -9.02 -20.60 -7.35
C PRO A 285 -10.28 -20.44 -6.46
N ILE A 286 -11.03 -21.53 -6.27
CA ILE A 286 -12.19 -21.57 -5.38
C ILE A 286 -11.75 -21.56 -3.91
N GLY A 287 -10.72 -22.33 -3.56
CA GLY A 287 -10.09 -22.31 -2.23
C GLY A 287 -9.58 -20.91 -1.86
N ILE A 288 -8.87 -20.25 -2.78
CA ILE A 288 -8.37 -18.87 -2.60
C ILE A 288 -9.53 -17.89 -2.37
N LEU A 289 -10.62 -18.00 -3.12
CA LEU A 289 -11.79 -17.13 -2.95
C LEU A 289 -12.48 -17.36 -1.59
N SER A 290 -12.53 -18.61 -1.12
CA SER A 290 -13.08 -18.96 0.19
C SER A 290 -12.24 -18.39 1.35
N ALA A 291 -10.94 -18.19 1.13
CA ALA A 291 -10.01 -17.61 2.09
C ALA A 291 -10.03 -16.07 2.18
N VAL A 292 -10.74 -15.38 1.27
CA VAL A 292 -10.80 -13.90 1.26
C VAL A 292 -11.27 -13.31 2.61
N PRO A 293 -12.38 -13.77 3.23
CA PRO A 293 -12.88 -13.16 4.46
C PRO A 293 -11.90 -13.28 5.62
N ILE A 294 -11.31 -14.46 5.83
CA ILE A 294 -10.37 -14.71 6.93
C ILE A 294 -9.05 -13.95 6.73
N SER A 295 -8.59 -13.82 5.48
CA SER A 295 -7.40 -13.06 5.12
C SER A 295 -7.58 -11.56 5.40
N VAL A 296 -8.71 -10.99 4.98
CA VAL A 296 -9.04 -9.57 5.24
C VAL A 296 -9.16 -9.29 6.72
N LEU A 297 -9.85 -10.14 7.49
CA LEU A 297 -9.98 -9.97 8.94
C LEU A 297 -8.61 -10.06 9.64
N THR A 298 -7.77 -10.99 9.22
CA THR A 298 -6.40 -11.12 9.71
C THR A 298 -5.59 -9.85 9.41
N ALA A 299 -5.64 -9.37 8.17
CA ALA A 299 -4.95 -8.14 7.77
C ALA A 299 -5.48 -6.89 8.48
N PHE A 300 -6.74 -6.82 8.85
CA PHE A 300 -7.27 -5.64 9.54
C PHE A 300 -6.94 -5.66 11.03
N TYR A 301 -7.15 -6.79 11.71
CA TYR A 301 -7.17 -6.79 13.18
C TYR A 301 -5.99 -7.48 13.86
N ARG A 302 -5.29 -8.40 13.20
CA ARG A 302 -4.16 -9.14 13.81
C ARG A 302 -2.82 -8.45 13.56
N PRO A 303 -1.82 -8.49 14.46
CA PRO A 303 -1.75 -9.33 15.65
C PRO A 303 -2.63 -8.81 16.79
N PHE A 304 -3.16 -9.73 17.58
CA PHE A 304 -3.76 -9.38 18.88
C PHE A 304 -2.69 -9.17 19.95
N LEU A 305 -3.08 -8.59 21.10
CA LEU A 305 -2.14 -8.32 22.20
C LEU A 305 -1.37 -9.57 22.68
N TRP A 306 -2.01 -10.73 22.63
CA TRP A 306 -1.40 -12.01 23.03
C TRP A 306 -0.57 -12.67 21.92
N GLU A 307 -0.66 -12.20 20.67
CA GLU A 307 0.15 -12.67 19.54
C GLU A 307 1.40 -11.80 19.33
N ALA A 308 1.49 -10.67 20.04
CA ALA A 308 2.57 -9.72 19.91
C ALA A 308 3.82 -10.18 20.70
N SER A 309 4.81 -10.70 19.99
CA SER A 309 6.10 -11.12 20.57
C SER A 309 7.18 -10.03 20.59
N SER A 310 6.92 -8.85 20.02
CA SER A 310 7.86 -7.74 19.95
C SER A 310 7.18 -6.40 20.20
N ALA A 311 7.96 -5.38 20.58
CA ALA A 311 7.45 -4.03 20.80
C ALA A 311 6.75 -3.44 19.56
N PHE A 312 7.24 -3.75 18.35
CA PHE A 312 6.63 -3.31 17.10
C PHE A 312 5.30 -4.01 16.82
N LEU A 313 5.20 -5.30 17.16
CA LEU A 313 3.93 -6.05 17.05
C LEU A 313 2.91 -5.57 18.08
N LEU A 314 3.36 -5.23 19.29
CA LEU A 314 2.51 -4.67 20.34
C LEU A 314 1.91 -3.32 19.91
N LEU A 315 2.72 -2.46 19.30
CA LEU A 315 2.27 -1.19 18.72
C LEU A 315 1.19 -1.42 17.65
N SER A 316 1.40 -2.40 16.76
CA SER A 316 0.39 -2.77 15.76
C SER A 316 -0.87 -3.37 16.37
N ALA A 317 -0.76 -4.13 17.46
CA ALA A 317 -1.90 -4.67 18.18
C ALA A 317 -2.76 -3.57 18.83
N PHE A 318 -2.14 -2.52 19.38
CA PHE A 318 -2.87 -1.33 19.85
C PHE A 318 -3.60 -0.60 18.72
N GLU A 319 -2.95 -0.45 17.56
CA GLU A 319 -3.60 0.10 16.37
C GLU A 319 -4.77 -0.78 15.87
N GLY A 320 -4.63 -2.11 15.98
CA GLY A 320 -5.69 -3.08 15.70
C GLY A 320 -6.89 -2.95 16.65
N ILE A 321 -6.64 -2.79 17.96
CA ILE A 321 -7.70 -2.52 18.95
C ILE A 321 -8.38 -1.19 18.66
N PHE A 322 -7.62 -0.15 18.34
CA PHE A 322 -8.18 1.13 17.94
C PHE A 322 -9.08 0.99 16.70
N LEU A 323 -8.64 0.21 15.71
CA LEU A 323 -9.45 -0.09 14.54
C LEU A 323 -10.72 -0.87 14.90
N MET A 324 -10.64 -1.88 15.76
CA MET A 324 -11.81 -2.62 16.28
C MET A 324 -12.81 -1.69 16.97
N ALA A 325 -12.33 -0.75 17.79
CA ALA A 325 -13.18 0.24 18.45
C ALA A 325 -13.87 1.16 17.44
N LEU A 326 -13.18 1.56 16.36
CA LEU A 326 -13.78 2.30 15.25
C LEU A 326 -14.81 1.45 14.50
N THR A 327 -14.52 0.19 14.20
CA THR A 327 -15.48 -0.74 13.57
C THR A 327 -16.73 -0.90 14.42
N TYR A 328 -16.58 -1.10 15.73
CA TYR A 328 -17.70 -1.16 16.65
C TYR A 328 -18.50 0.15 16.65
N GLY A 329 -17.83 1.29 16.74
CA GLY A 329 -18.47 2.61 16.65
C GLY A 329 -19.21 2.82 15.33
N PHE A 330 -18.66 2.35 14.23
CA PHE A 330 -19.26 2.42 12.90
C PHE A 330 -20.57 1.63 12.83
N ILE A 331 -20.59 0.41 13.37
CA ILE A 331 -21.76 -0.48 13.37
C ILE A 331 -22.87 0.03 14.31
N PHE A 332 -22.54 0.36 15.55
CA PHE A 332 -23.55 0.56 16.61
C PHE A 332 -23.95 2.02 16.86
N ARG A 333 -23.09 3.00 16.58
CA ARG A 333 -23.34 4.40 16.99
C ARG A 333 -24.06 5.25 15.94
N SER A 334 -24.26 4.74 14.71
CA SER A 334 -24.64 5.55 13.54
C SER A 334 -26.13 5.54 13.16
N GLY A 335 -27.04 5.11 14.04
CA GLY A 335 -28.49 5.20 13.79
C GLY A 335 -29.01 4.24 12.69
N GLY A 336 -28.28 3.15 12.43
CA GLY A 336 -28.63 2.04 11.54
C GLY A 336 -27.68 1.86 10.34
N ILE A 337 -27.23 0.62 10.11
CA ILE A 337 -26.27 0.22 9.05
C ILE A 337 -26.70 0.72 7.66
N LYS A 338 -27.99 0.65 7.33
CA LYS A 338 -28.53 1.06 6.01
C LYS A 338 -28.32 2.55 5.72
N LYS A 339 -28.48 3.43 6.72
CA LYS A 339 -28.26 4.88 6.56
C LYS A 339 -26.78 5.18 6.31
N HIS A 340 -25.90 4.41 6.95
CA HIS A 340 -24.46 4.59 6.82
C HIS A 340 -23.95 4.15 5.44
N PHE A 341 -24.39 2.99 4.93
CA PHE A 341 -24.06 2.58 3.57
C PHE A 341 -24.60 3.55 2.51
N LYS A 342 -25.77 4.17 2.75
CA LYS A 342 -26.28 5.23 1.86
C LYS A 342 -25.34 6.45 1.86
N PHE A 343 -24.83 6.84 3.02
CA PHE A 343 -23.88 7.95 3.16
C PHE A 343 -22.53 7.64 2.48
N ILE A 344 -21.97 6.44 2.68
CA ILE A 344 -20.73 6.01 2.02
C ILE A 344 -20.85 6.11 0.51
N ARG A 345 -21.96 5.64 -0.06
CA ARG A 345 -22.21 5.71 -1.52
C ARG A 345 -22.26 7.14 -2.05
N THR A 346 -22.51 8.13 -1.20
CA THR A 346 -22.44 9.55 -1.59
C THR A 346 -21.00 10.00 -1.77
N GLN A 347 -20.07 9.51 -0.94
CA GLN A 347 -18.68 9.96 -0.90
C GLN A 347 -17.76 9.07 -1.74
N GLU A 348 -17.26 9.60 -2.86
CA GLU A 348 -16.35 8.90 -3.78
C GLU A 348 -15.08 8.37 -3.07
N PHE A 349 -14.51 9.18 -2.17
CA PHE A 349 -13.31 8.80 -1.41
C PHE A 349 -13.54 7.60 -0.47
N LEU A 350 -14.72 7.51 0.17
CA LEU A 350 -15.02 6.40 1.08
C LEU A 350 -15.22 5.08 0.33
N ILE A 351 -15.79 5.13 -0.89
CA ILE A 351 -15.92 3.97 -1.77
C ILE A 351 -14.54 3.46 -2.17
N PHE A 352 -13.65 4.35 -2.59
CA PHE A 352 -12.25 3.99 -2.88
C PHE A 352 -11.57 3.40 -1.65
N ALA A 353 -11.68 4.05 -0.50
CA ALA A 353 -11.01 3.64 0.74
C ALA A 353 -11.38 2.20 1.13
N ILE A 354 -12.66 1.83 1.11
CA ILE A 354 -13.07 0.47 1.48
C ILE A 354 -12.69 -0.57 0.42
N LEU A 355 -12.90 -0.30 -0.87
CA LEU A 355 -12.55 -1.24 -1.93
C LEU A 355 -11.03 -1.49 -1.97
N PHE A 356 -10.23 -0.42 -1.89
CA PHE A 356 -8.78 -0.52 -1.80
C PHE A 356 -8.34 -1.33 -0.58
N SER A 357 -8.91 -1.03 0.60
CA SER A 357 -8.53 -1.73 1.83
C SER A 357 -8.93 -3.20 1.80
N LEU A 358 -10.06 -3.57 1.19
CA LEU A 358 -10.48 -4.97 1.05
C LEU A 358 -9.55 -5.74 0.10
N ILE A 359 -9.24 -5.18 -1.07
CA ILE A 359 -8.36 -5.82 -2.06
C ILE A 359 -6.96 -5.98 -1.48
N LEU A 360 -6.36 -4.89 -0.97
CA LEU A 360 -5.01 -4.95 -0.41
C LEU A 360 -4.97 -5.74 0.90
N GLY A 361 -6.03 -5.71 1.71
CA GLY A 361 -6.16 -6.51 2.92
C GLY A 361 -6.19 -8.01 2.61
N PHE A 362 -6.85 -8.41 1.52
CA PHE A 362 -6.78 -9.80 1.04
C PHE A 362 -5.35 -10.19 0.66
N PHE A 363 -4.69 -9.43 -0.22
CA PHE A 363 -3.31 -9.72 -0.64
C PHE A 363 -2.35 -9.77 0.55
N ALA A 364 -2.42 -8.77 1.44
CA ALA A 364 -1.57 -8.70 2.62
C ALA A 364 -1.81 -9.87 3.58
N GLY A 365 -3.09 -10.19 3.85
CA GLY A 365 -3.47 -11.28 4.74
C GLY A 365 -3.05 -12.65 4.21
N PHE A 366 -3.26 -12.88 2.92
CA PHE A 366 -3.00 -14.15 2.26
C PHE A 366 -1.50 -14.44 2.09
N THR A 367 -0.71 -13.45 1.65
CA THR A 367 0.70 -13.66 1.28
C THR A 367 1.70 -13.54 2.42
N SER A 368 1.39 -12.80 3.50
CA SER A 368 2.44 -12.41 4.44
C SER A 368 2.97 -13.57 5.28
N GLY A 369 2.09 -14.45 5.80
CA GLY A 369 2.39 -15.60 6.69
C GLY A 369 3.06 -15.28 8.04
N LEU A 370 3.81 -14.18 8.11
CA LEU A 370 4.58 -13.65 9.23
C LEU A 370 3.94 -12.33 9.67
N PHE A 371 3.79 -12.13 10.97
CA PHE A 371 3.23 -10.87 11.46
C PHE A 371 4.09 -9.65 11.12
N ASN A 372 5.42 -9.79 11.12
CA ASN A 372 6.32 -8.68 10.76
C ASN A 372 6.18 -8.24 9.29
N VAL A 373 5.84 -9.17 8.39
CA VAL A 373 5.53 -8.84 6.98
C VAL A 373 4.13 -8.24 6.88
N LEU A 374 3.17 -8.81 7.61
CA LEU A 374 1.79 -8.33 7.63
C LEU A 374 1.70 -6.87 8.05
N ILE A 375 2.33 -6.48 9.16
CA ILE A 375 2.29 -5.10 9.67
C ILE A 375 2.90 -4.08 8.70
N ARG A 376 3.87 -4.49 7.88
CA ARG A 376 4.45 -3.65 6.82
C ARG A 376 3.46 -3.48 5.67
N PHE A 377 2.81 -4.57 5.24
CA PHE A 377 1.88 -4.55 4.11
C PHE A 377 0.55 -3.86 4.45
N LYS A 378 0.23 -3.74 5.75
CA LYS A 378 -0.89 -2.90 6.24
C LYS A 378 -0.70 -1.43 5.95
N ALA A 379 0.54 -0.96 5.85
CA ALA A 379 0.84 0.46 5.93
C ALA A 379 0.09 1.34 4.89
N PRO A 380 -0.06 0.92 3.61
CA PRO A 380 -0.80 1.71 2.63
C PRO A 380 -2.30 1.83 2.93
N PHE A 381 -2.97 0.75 3.39
CA PHE A 381 -4.41 0.79 3.62
C PHE A 381 -4.80 1.29 5.01
N MET A 382 -3.88 1.30 5.99
CA MET A 382 -4.21 1.65 7.38
C MET A 382 -4.83 3.05 7.50
N SER A 383 -4.31 4.03 6.79
CA SER A 383 -4.89 5.39 6.72
C SER A 383 -6.32 5.37 6.20
N PHE A 384 -6.61 4.58 5.18
CA PHE A 384 -7.91 4.55 4.49
C PHE A 384 -8.97 3.81 5.29
N ILE A 385 -8.61 2.69 5.91
CA ILE A 385 -9.55 1.91 6.74
C ILE A 385 -9.93 2.65 8.03
N ILE A 386 -8.97 3.35 8.66
CA ILE A 386 -9.26 4.25 9.79
C ILE A 386 -10.21 5.35 9.36
N LEU A 387 -9.94 6.05 8.25
CA LEU A 387 -10.81 7.11 7.73
C LEU A 387 -12.21 6.59 7.40
N PHE A 388 -12.32 5.37 6.86
CA PHE A 388 -13.59 4.75 6.53
C PHE A 388 -14.43 4.47 7.77
N PHE A 389 -13.89 3.78 8.78
CA PHE A 389 -14.64 3.47 10.00
C PHE A 389 -14.87 4.70 10.89
N ALA A 390 -13.99 5.70 10.80
CA ALA A 390 -14.15 6.98 11.46
C ALA A 390 -15.26 7.86 10.86
N ALA A 391 -15.62 7.64 9.60
CA ALA A 391 -16.51 8.52 8.87
C ALA A 391 -17.89 8.57 9.52
N ARG A 392 -18.45 9.78 9.59
CA ARG A 392 -19.79 10.05 10.11
C ARG A 392 -20.51 10.99 9.17
N ARG A 393 -21.84 10.82 9.11
CA ARG A 393 -22.69 11.79 8.45
C ARG A 393 -22.63 13.11 9.24
N PRO A 394 -22.37 14.26 8.60
CA PRO A 394 -22.39 15.55 9.28
C PRO A 394 -23.76 15.78 9.93
N ARG A 395 -23.78 16.23 11.19
CA ARG A 395 -25.01 16.49 11.97
C ARG A 395 -25.82 17.68 11.43
N GLU A 396 -25.21 18.60 10.68
CA GLU A 396 -25.84 19.85 10.22
C GLU A 396 -27.09 19.68 9.34
N ILE A 397 -27.40 18.49 8.84
CA ILE A 397 -28.64 18.23 8.07
C ILE A 397 -29.83 17.88 9.00
N GLU A 398 -29.59 17.51 10.26
CA GLU A 398 -30.66 17.28 11.24
C GLU A 398 -31.22 18.60 11.77
N ASP A 399 -30.37 19.59 12.07
CA ASP A 399 -30.84 20.87 12.65
C ASP A 399 -31.62 21.72 11.63
N ILE A 400 -31.22 21.74 10.35
CA ILE A 400 -31.94 22.52 9.32
C ILE A 400 -33.29 21.85 8.97
N LYS A 401 -33.38 20.52 9.01
CA LYS A 401 -34.65 19.81 8.76
C LYS A 401 -35.59 19.82 9.96
N GLN A 402 -35.06 19.91 11.18
CA GLN A 402 -35.87 20.05 12.39
C GLN A 402 -36.30 21.51 12.65
N GLN A 403 -35.50 22.50 12.24
CA GLN A 403 -35.87 23.93 12.35
C GLN A 403 -36.76 24.43 11.20
N GLY A 404 -36.86 23.70 10.10
CA GLY A 404 -37.79 23.99 8.99
C GLY A 404 -39.20 23.41 9.15
N GLN A 405 -39.53 22.84 10.31
CA GLN A 405 -40.88 22.38 10.68
C GLN A 405 -41.26 22.94 12.04
N VAL A 406 -41.64 24.21 12.07
CA VAL A 406 -42.44 24.80 13.15
C VAL A 406 -43.58 25.56 12.45
N PRO A 407 -44.85 25.37 12.88
CA PRO A 407 -46.07 25.56 12.09
C PRO A 407 -46.31 26.94 11.48
#